data_AF-A0A1T4VTD5-F1
#
_entry.id   AF-A0A1T4VTD5-F1
#
_cell.length_a   1.000
_cell.length_b   1.000
_cell.length_c   1.000
_cell.angle_alpha   90.00
_cell.angle_beta   90.00
_cell.angle_gamma   90.00
#
_symmetry.space_group_name_H-M   'P 1'
#
loop_
_entity.id
_entity.type
_entity.pdbx_description
1 polymer ?
#
loop_
_entity_poly.entity_id
_entity_poly.type
_entity_poly.pdbx_seq_one_letter_code
_entity_poly.pdbx_strand_id
1 'polypeptide(L)'
;MSEQDDMVTEFYSQVNDDFYPLIMEGTELLGEGNLQQGIEVLSRPLHTIKGVTGFMSGFETVSSFTHHVESYLKKLQAGELDERDEFVTLGVQAVLHVFQLLDQIQEQGAVDADELAGLESRLEQASSGDGESADAGTEQLEIEEADGVLVLHVGMPRVHLAPQRASLREALESVQDAPRLRLDLSQVRSMSPRSFEILELFAQEHELELEGMSAGCRATYYAWGFDQSLHESPCVGQGGVPHEEEH
;
A
#
# COMPACT_ATOMS: atom_id res chain seq x y z
N MET A 1 39.48 15.39 18.06
CA MET A 1 38.09 14.92 17.98
C MET A 1 37.31 15.80 18.92
N SER A 2 36.18 16.34 18.45
CA SER A 2 35.31 17.13 19.34
C SER A 2 34.57 16.18 20.28
N GLU A 3 34.11 16.65 21.44
CA GLU A 3 33.29 15.83 22.36
C GLU A 3 32.04 15.26 21.66
N GLN A 4 31.58 15.93 20.59
CA GLN A 4 30.48 15.49 19.74
C GLN A 4 30.86 14.34 18.80
N ASP A 5 32.08 14.34 18.23
CA ASP A 5 32.58 13.22 17.42
C ASP A 5 32.72 11.93 18.23
N ASP A 6 33.19 12.03 19.47
CA ASP A 6 33.35 10.87 20.36
C ASP A 6 31.98 10.29 20.74
N MET A 7 31.00 11.16 21.01
CA MET A 7 29.61 10.76 21.29
C MET A 7 28.95 10.07 20.09
N VAL A 8 29.13 10.63 18.88
CA VAL A 8 28.60 10.02 17.64
C VAL A 8 29.23 8.65 17.40
N THR A 9 30.55 8.53 17.61
CA THR A 9 31.26 7.25 17.45
C THR A 9 30.74 6.18 18.41
N GLU A 10 30.57 6.52 19.70
CA GLU A 10 30.04 5.59 20.70
C GLU A 10 28.59 5.17 20.38
N PHE A 11 27.77 6.11 19.91
CA PHE A 11 26.40 5.83 19.50
C PHE A 11 26.32 4.87 18.33
N TYR A 12 27.11 5.07 17.25
CA TYR A 12 27.12 4.12 16.13
C TYR A 12 27.65 2.74 16.54
N SER A 13 28.61 2.67 17.46
CA SER A 13 29.04 1.38 18.04
C SER A 13 27.88 0.69 18.74
N GLN A 14 27.14 1.41 19.59
CA GLN A 14 25.99 0.88 20.30
C GLN A 14 24.87 0.44 19.36
N VAL A 15 24.58 1.23 18.32
CA VAL A 15 23.59 0.89 17.30
C VAL A 15 23.95 -0.45 16.64
N ASN A 16 25.20 -0.61 16.21
CA ASN A 16 25.71 -1.81 15.54
C ASN A 16 25.78 -3.05 16.44
N ASP A 17 26.26 -2.90 17.67
CA ASP A 17 26.52 -4.04 18.55
C ASP A 17 25.28 -4.47 19.35
N ASP A 18 24.46 -3.52 19.81
CA ASP A 18 23.36 -3.78 20.73
C ASP A 18 21.98 -3.71 20.06
N PHE A 19 21.75 -2.75 19.15
CA PHE A 19 20.40 -2.49 18.65
C PHE A 19 20.06 -3.27 17.39
N TYR A 20 20.97 -3.36 16.42
CA TYR A 20 20.75 -4.12 15.18
C TYR A 20 20.27 -5.57 15.42
N PRO A 21 20.84 -6.35 16.37
CA PRO A 21 20.35 -7.70 16.65
C PRO A 21 18.89 -7.73 17.13
N LEU A 22 18.52 -6.79 18.00
CA LEU A 22 17.15 -6.69 18.52
C LEU A 22 16.16 -6.27 17.44
N ILE A 23 16.60 -5.43 16.50
CA ILE A 23 15.75 -5.02 15.37
C ILE A 23 15.48 -6.18 14.43
N MET A 24 16.52 -6.97 14.10
CA MET A 24 16.34 -8.17 13.30
C MET A 24 15.37 -9.13 13.98
N GLU A 25 15.60 -9.46 15.25
CA GLU A 25 14.69 -10.31 16.03
C GLU A 25 13.26 -9.76 16.05
N GLY A 26 13.11 -8.47 16.35
CA GLY A 26 11.80 -7.83 16.44
C GLY A 26 11.05 -7.81 15.10
N THR A 27 11.73 -7.53 13.99
CA THR A 27 11.12 -7.53 12.65
C THR A 27 10.80 -8.93 12.15
N GLU A 28 11.61 -9.94 12.48
CA GLU A 28 11.31 -11.34 12.21
C GLU A 28 10.04 -11.78 12.94
N LEU A 29 9.94 -11.47 14.25
CA LEU A 29 8.75 -11.75 15.05
C LEU A 29 7.49 -11.10 14.48
N LEU A 30 7.59 -9.87 13.99
CA LEU A 30 6.49 -9.20 13.30
C LEU A 30 6.06 -9.95 12.03
N GLY A 31 7.02 -10.42 11.22
CA GLY A 31 6.74 -11.20 10.01
C GLY A 31 6.14 -12.59 10.27
N GLU A 32 6.39 -13.17 11.44
CA GLU A 32 5.79 -14.45 11.87
C GLU A 32 4.38 -14.30 12.47
N GLY A 33 3.85 -13.08 12.54
CA GLY A 33 2.55 -12.78 13.17
C GLY A 33 2.61 -12.64 14.70
N ASN A 34 3.80 -12.66 15.31
CA ASN A 34 3.99 -12.46 16.75
C ASN A 34 4.03 -10.97 17.10
N LEU A 35 2.94 -10.25 16.77
CA LEU A 35 2.85 -8.79 16.84
C LEU A 35 3.30 -8.20 18.18
N GLN A 36 2.74 -8.70 19.28
CA GLN A 36 3.02 -8.17 20.62
C GLN A 36 4.49 -8.32 21.01
N GLN A 37 5.06 -9.51 20.77
CA GLN A 37 6.45 -9.80 21.12
C GLN A 37 7.41 -9.02 20.24
N GLY A 38 7.14 -8.93 18.93
CA GLY A 38 7.95 -8.15 18.00
C GLY A 38 8.00 -6.67 18.40
N ILE A 39 6.85 -6.05 18.70
CA ILE A 39 6.80 -4.65 19.13
C ILE A 39 7.51 -4.45 20.48
N GLU A 40 7.37 -5.38 21.43
CA GLU A 40 8.06 -5.31 22.72
C GLU A 40 9.58 -5.31 22.55
N VAL A 41 10.12 -6.19 21.71
CA VAL A 41 11.56 -6.26 21.39
C VAL A 41 12.04 -4.96 20.74
N LEU A 42 11.26 -4.40 19.81
CA LEU A 42 11.61 -3.17 19.07
C LEU A 42 11.52 -1.90 19.92
N SER A 43 10.71 -1.89 20.98
CA SER A 43 10.41 -0.68 21.76
C SER A 43 11.65 -0.04 22.40
N ARG A 44 12.56 -0.86 22.96
CA ARG A 44 13.77 -0.39 23.64
C ARG A 44 14.79 0.25 22.69
N PRO A 45 15.24 -0.40 21.60
CA PRO A 45 16.19 0.20 20.68
C PRO A 45 15.65 1.49 20.07
N LEU A 46 14.37 1.53 19.66
CA LEU A 46 13.74 2.74 19.11
C LEU A 46 13.68 3.88 20.14
N HIS A 47 13.30 3.58 21.38
CA HIS A 47 13.24 4.58 22.45
C HIS A 47 14.61 5.22 22.72
N THR A 48 15.66 4.40 22.78
CA THR A 48 17.02 4.88 22.99
C THR A 48 17.53 5.67 21.79
N ILE A 49 17.31 5.20 20.56
CA ILE A 49 17.69 5.92 19.33
C ILE A 49 17.04 7.30 19.30
N LYS A 50 15.73 7.41 19.50
CA LYS A 50 15.04 8.70 19.59
C LYS A 50 15.65 9.59 20.68
N GLY A 51 15.90 9.02 21.86
CA GLY A 51 16.46 9.74 22.99
C GLY A 51 17.82 10.35 22.66
N VAL A 52 18.74 9.54 22.17
CA VAL A 52 20.12 9.96 21.87
C VAL A 52 20.16 10.94 20.68
N THR A 53 19.47 10.61 19.58
CA THR A 53 19.44 11.46 18.37
C THR A 53 18.79 12.81 18.61
N GLY A 54 17.88 12.94 19.57
CA GLY A 54 17.28 14.23 19.96
C GLY A 54 18.26 15.22 20.60
N PHE A 55 19.42 14.76 21.09
CA PHE A 55 20.47 15.62 21.66
C PHE A 55 21.67 15.79 20.71
N MET A 56 21.66 15.15 19.55
CA MET A 56 22.74 15.20 18.57
C MET A 56 22.41 16.15 17.43
N SER A 57 23.23 17.19 17.23
CA SER A 57 23.05 18.09 16.10
C SER A 57 23.25 17.35 14.77
N GLY A 58 22.31 17.52 13.84
CA GLY A 58 22.30 16.84 12.54
C GLY A 58 21.47 15.55 12.52
N PHE A 59 20.93 15.11 13.67
CA PHE A 59 20.11 13.90 13.80
C PHE A 59 18.64 14.20 14.16
N GLU A 60 18.24 15.46 14.15
CA GLU A 60 16.88 15.89 14.53
C GLU A 60 15.81 15.18 13.71
N THR A 61 16.08 14.95 12.41
CA THR A 61 15.19 14.22 11.52
C THR A 61 15.02 12.76 11.92
N VAL A 62 16.09 12.09 12.36
CA VAL A 62 16.00 10.70 12.86
C VAL A 62 15.18 10.64 14.15
N SER A 63 15.40 11.59 15.05
CA SER A 63 14.61 11.68 16.29
C SER A 63 13.13 11.88 16.00
N SER A 64 12.78 12.77 15.07
CA SER A 64 11.40 13.03 14.68
C SER A 64 10.77 11.79 14.05
N PHE A 65 11.43 11.20 13.07
CA PHE A 65 10.93 10.01 12.38
C PHE A 65 10.75 8.82 13.34
N THR A 66 11.74 8.55 14.20
CA THR A 66 11.66 7.47 15.20
C THR A 66 10.47 7.65 16.13
N HIS A 67 10.11 8.89 16.47
CA HIS A 67 8.92 9.17 17.27
C HIS A 67 7.61 8.84 16.52
N HIS A 68 7.53 9.10 15.22
CA HIS A 68 6.41 8.67 14.38
C HIS A 68 6.31 7.14 14.35
N VAL A 69 7.44 6.44 14.18
CA VAL A 69 7.48 4.97 14.21
C VAL A 69 7.04 4.41 15.56
N GLU A 70 7.53 4.93 16.69
CA GLU A 70 7.09 4.51 18.02
C GLU A 70 5.58 4.71 18.21
N SER A 71 5.05 5.83 17.73
CA SER A 71 3.62 6.13 17.83
C SER A 71 2.77 5.17 16.99
N TYR A 72 3.23 4.85 15.78
CA TYR A 72 2.60 3.88 14.90
C TYR A 72 2.57 2.48 15.51
N LEU A 73 3.72 1.98 15.99
CA LEU A 73 3.82 0.66 16.60
C LEU A 73 2.96 0.56 17.86
N LYS A 74 2.82 1.62 18.67
CA LYS A 74 1.92 1.63 19.82
C LYS A 74 0.45 1.47 19.43
N LYS A 75 0.00 2.17 18.38
CA LYS A 75 -1.37 2.03 17.88
C LYS A 75 -1.63 0.63 17.34
N LEU A 76 -0.65 0.07 16.62
CA LEU A 76 -0.70 -1.31 16.15
C LEU A 76 -0.75 -2.31 17.32
N GLN A 77 0.06 -2.09 18.36
CA GLN A 77 0.08 -2.91 19.58
C GLN A 77 -1.24 -2.83 20.37
N ALA A 78 -1.88 -1.66 20.39
CA ALA A 78 -3.13 -1.42 21.09
C ALA A 78 -4.35 -1.97 20.33
N GLY A 79 -4.17 -2.46 19.09
CA GLY A 79 -5.28 -2.86 18.22
C GLY A 79 -6.11 -1.68 17.72
N GLU A 80 -5.57 -0.46 17.77
CA GLU A 80 -6.18 0.74 17.19
C GLU A 80 -6.02 0.77 15.67
N LEU A 81 -5.08 -0.01 15.13
CA LEU A 81 -4.92 -0.30 13.72
C LEU A 81 -5.34 -1.75 13.46
N ASP A 82 -6.01 -1.96 12.33
CA ASP A 82 -6.36 -3.30 11.84
C ASP A 82 -5.08 -4.14 11.70
N GLU A 83 -5.07 -5.38 12.17
CA GLU A 83 -3.88 -6.25 12.18
C GLU A 83 -3.56 -6.87 10.81
N ARG A 84 -3.95 -6.17 9.73
CA ARG A 84 -3.67 -6.58 8.36
C ARG A 84 -2.16 -6.59 8.10
N ASP A 85 -1.72 -7.59 7.32
CA ASP A 85 -0.32 -7.74 6.89
C ASP A 85 0.28 -6.45 6.32
N GLU A 86 -0.53 -5.60 5.69
CA GLU A 86 -0.10 -4.31 5.13
C GLU A 86 0.40 -3.31 6.19
N PHE A 87 -0.24 -3.26 7.36
CA PHE A 87 0.12 -2.36 8.45
C PHE A 87 1.34 -2.89 9.21
N VAL A 88 1.41 -4.20 9.43
CA VAL A 88 2.60 -4.84 9.99
C VAL A 88 3.81 -4.62 9.07
N THR A 89 3.64 -4.84 7.77
CA THR A 89 4.69 -4.61 6.77
C THR A 89 5.14 -3.15 6.74
N LEU A 90 4.20 -2.19 6.82
CA LEU A 90 4.53 -0.77 6.89
C LEU A 90 5.32 -0.44 8.17
N GLY A 91 4.94 -1.03 9.30
CA GLY A 91 5.68 -0.91 10.56
C GLY A 91 7.11 -1.42 10.46
N VAL A 92 7.31 -2.61 9.86
CA VAL A 92 8.64 -3.18 9.61
C VAL A 92 9.47 -2.26 8.70
N GLN A 93 8.89 -1.78 7.60
CA GLN A 93 9.55 -0.83 6.69
C GLN A 93 9.99 0.43 7.43
N ALA A 94 9.11 1.00 8.26
CA ALA A 94 9.40 2.19 9.03
C ALA A 94 10.54 1.99 10.04
N VAL A 95 10.55 0.85 10.74
CA VAL A 95 11.64 0.51 11.68
C VAL A 95 12.97 0.38 10.96
N LEU A 96 13.03 -0.34 9.84
CA LEU A 96 14.25 -0.48 9.05
C LEU A 96 14.74 0.88 8.52
N HIS A 97 13.81 1.75 8.14
CA HIS A 97 14.14 3.07 7.61
C HIS A 97 14.80 3.99 8.66
N VAL A 98 14.50 3.85 9.95
CA VAL A 98 15.21 4.58 11.02
C VAL A 98 16.72 4.36 10.93
N PHE A 99 17.14 3.12 10.65
CA PHE A 99 18.56 2.75 10.54
C PHE A 99 19.15 3.21 9.21
N GLN A 100 18.38 3.14 8.12
CA GLN A 100 18.79 3.72 6.84
C GLN A 100 19.09 5.22 6.96
N LEU A 101 18.30 5.97 7.73
CA LEU A 101 18.59 7.39 7.98
C LEU A 101 19.87 7.59 8.78
N LEU A 102 20.16 6.71 9.75
CA LEU A 102 21.43 6.73 10.49
C LEU A 102 22.62 6.47 9.57
N ASP A 103 22.52 5.49 8.66
CA ASP A 103 23.55 5.20 7.66
C ASP A 103 23.72 6.37 6.67
N GLN A 104 22.62 6.96 6.18
CA GLN A 104 22.66 8.14 5.30
C GLN A 104 23.40 9.32 5.94
N ILE A 105 23.12 9.61 7.22
CA ILE A 105 23.84 10.66 7.95
C ILE A 105 25.32 10.32 8.10
N GLN A 106 25.66 9.04 8.35
CA GLN A 106 27.05 8.61 8.50
C GLN A 106 27.84 8.72 7.19
N GLU A 107 27.24 8.32 6.06
CA GLU A 107 27.90 8.24 4.76
C GLU A 107 27.87 9.56 3.99
N GLN A 108 26.74 10.28 4.06
CA GLN A 108 26.43 11.42 3.19
C GLN A 108 26.33 12.74 3.98
N GLY A 109 26.21 12.67 5.31
CA GLY A 109 26.03 13.84 6.18
C GLY A 109 24.64 14.48 6.10
N ALA A 110 23.72 13.89 5.34
CA ALA A 110 22.35 14.37 5.16
C ALA A 110 21.41 13.20 4.83
N VAL A 111 20.12 13.41 5.10
CA VAL A 111 19.04 12.45 4.80
C VAL A 111 18.37 12.76 3.47
N ASP A 112 17.84 11.73 2.81
CA ASP A 112 17.00 11.90 1.62
C ASP A 112 15.59 12.33 2.03
N ALA A 113 15.32 13.64 1.92
CA ALA A 113 14.08 14.24 2.40
C ALA A 113 12.83 13.81 1.60
N ASP A 114 12.98 13.41 0.33
CA ASP A 114 11.85 12.99 -0.51
C ASP A 114 11.39 11.57 -0.13
N GLU A 115 12.36 10.66 0.03
CA GLU A 115 12.12 9.29 0.50
C GLU A 115 11.45 9.29 1.89
N LEU A 116 11.99 10.10 2.80
CA LEU A 116 11.45 10.23 4.15
C LEU A 116 10.02 10.77 4.16
N ALA A 117 9.76 11.86 3.43
CA ALA A 117 8.43 12.48 3.38
C ALA A 117 7.38 11.50 2.81
N GLY A 118 7.76 10.67 1.84
CA GLY A 118 6.90 9.63 1.29
C GLY A 118 6.52 8.58 2.33
N LEU A 119 7.45 8.16 3.18
CA LEU A 119 7.21 7.17 4.22
C LEU A 119 6.44 7.74 5.42
N GLU A 120 6.75 8.97 5.84
CA GLU A 120 6.00 9.70 6.87
C GLU A 120 4.54 9.86 6.46
N SER A 121 4.27 10.26 5.21
CA SER A 121 2.90 10.38 4.70
C SER A 121 2.13 9.06 4.77
N ARG A 122 2.77 7.92 4.45
CA ARG A 122 2.16 6.59 4.54
C ARG A 122 1.86 6.19 5.99
N LEU A 123 2.77 6.49 6.93
CA LEU A 123 2.57 6.23 8.36
C LEU A 123 1.45 7.09 8.95
N GLU A 124 1.38 8.37 8.58
CA GLU A 124 0.35 9.29 9.03
C GLU A 124 -1.04 8.91 8.53
N GLN A 125 -1.14 8.55 7.24
CA GLN A 125 -2.37 7.99 6.67
C GLN A 125 -2.77 6.77 7.50
N ALA A 126 -1.94 5.73 7.57
CA ALA A 126 -2.26 4.52 8.31
C ALA A 126 -2.64 4.77 9.78
N SER A 127 -1.99 5.73 10.46
CA SER A 127 -2.18 6.05 11.87
C SER A 127 -3.47 6.81 12.19
N SER A 128 -4.03 7.56 11.25
CA SER A 128 -5.11 8.51 11.53
C SER A 128 -6.49 7.86 11.51
N GLY A 129 -6.58 6.55 11.22
CA GLY A 129 -7.84 5.92 10.79
C GLY A 129 -8.31 6.44 9.42
N ASP A 130 -7.83 7.61 9.03
CA ASP A 130 -7.65 8.16 7.67
C ASP A 130 -6.55 7.42 6.88
N GLY A 131 -6.32 6.15 7.20
CA GLY A 131 -5.51 5.24 6.39
C GLY A 131 -6.30 4.89 5.16
N GLU A 132 -6.67 5.90 4.39
CA GLU A 132 -7.79 5.88 3.48
C GLU A 132 -8.93 5.06 4.12
N SER A 133 -9.73 5.72 4.95
CA SER A 133 -11.16 5.60 4.74
C SER A 133 -11.43 6.01 3.29
N ALA A 134 -11.15 5.10 2.37
CA ALA A 134 -12.15 4.69 1.43
C ALA A 134 -13.19 3.92 2.29
N ASP A 135 -14.00 4.59 3.10
CA ASP A 135 -15.27 5.22 2.68
C ASP A 135 -15.42 5.57 1.19
N ALA A 136 -15.03 4.63 0.35
CA ALA A 136 -15.43 4.46 -1.03
C ALA A 136 -16.01 3.04 -1.20
N GLY A 137 -16.32 2.36 -0.10
CA GLY A 137 -16.81 0.98 -0.16
C GLY A 137 -18.29 0.89 -0.55
N THR A 138 -19.06 1.97 -0.39
CA THR A 138 -20.50 1.95 -0.68
C THR A 138 -21.00 3.12 -1.55
N GLU A 139 -20.26 4.21 -1.71
CA GLU A 139 -20.69 5.39 -2.52
C GLU A 139 -19.93 5.55 -3.85
N GLN A 140 -18.93 4.72 -4.16
CA GLN A 140 -18.20 4.78 -5.43
C GLN A 140 -18.51 3.61 -6.39
N LEU A 141 -19.51 2.80 -6.05
CA LEU A 141 -20.02 1.74 -6.91
C LEU A 141 -21.48 2.06 -7.20
N GLU A 142 -21.76 2.49 -8.42
CA GLU A 142 -23.12 2.81 -8.86
C GLU A 142 -23.63 1.71 -9.78
N ILE A 143 -24.84 1.23 -9.51
CA ILE A 143 -25.52 0.24 -10.34
C ILE A 143 -26.57 0.97 -11.17
N GLU A 144 -26.40 0.94 -12.49
CA GLU A 144 -27.37 1.45 -13.45
C GLU A 144 -27.95 0.29 -14.28
N GLU A 145 -29.26 0.26 -14.49
CA GLU A 145 -29.90 -0.67 -15.42
C GLU A 145 -30.20 0.06 -16.73
N ALA A 146 -29.54 -0.33 -17.82
CA ALA A 146 -29.70 0.27 -19.13
C ALA A 146 -29.96 -0.80 -20.19
N ASP A 147 -31.07 -0.69 -20.94
CA ASP A 147 -31.43 -1.60 -22.05
C ASP A 147 -31.41 -3.10 -21.69
N GLY A 148 -31.76 -3.46 -20.45
CA GLY A 148 -31.77 -4.85 -19.97
C GLY A 148 -30.38 -5.43 -19.68
N VAL A 149 -29.36 -4.58 -19.63
CA VAL A 149 -28.00 -4.88 -19.16
C VAL A 149 -27.79 -4.11 -17.86
N LEU A 150 -27.24 -4.79 -16.86
CA LEU A 150 -26.89 -4.15 -15.60
C LEU A 150 -25.45 -3.64 -15.71
N VAL A 151 -25.24 -2.36 -15.46
CA VAL A 151 -23.93 -1.69 -15.53
C VAL A 151 -23.49 -1.34 -14.12
N LEU A 152 -22.35 -1.90 -13.71
CA LEU A 152 -21.69 -1.58 -12.46
C LEU A 152 -20.56 -0.57 -12.75
N HIS A 153 -20.77 0.67 -12.32
CA HIS A 153 -19.79 1.75 -12.47
C HIS A 153 -18.79 1.72 -11.33
N VAL A 154 -17.50 1.60 -11.66
CA VAL A 154 -16.41 1.63 -10.68
C VAL A 154 -15.83 3.05 -10.62
N GLY A 155 -16.35 3.85 -9.69
CA GLY A 155 -15.89 5.21 -9.41
C GLY A 155 -14.54 5.29 -8.68
N MET A 156 -13.94 4.15 -8.34
CA MET A 156 -12.64 4.09 -7.65
C MET A 156 -11.49 4.34 -8.65
N PRO A 157 -10.70 5.43 -8.53
CA PRO A 157 -9.63 5.71 -9.48
C PRO A 157 -8.50 4.68 -9.43
N ARG A 158 -8.39 3.91 -8.34
CA ARG A 158 -7.35 2.92 -8.08
C ARG A 158 -7.95 1.77 -7.28
N VAL A 159 -7.80 0.52 -7.76
CA VAL A 159 -8.29 -0.69 -7.06
C VAL A 159 -7.12 -1.60 -6.73
N HIS A 160 -6.43 -1.32 -5.62
CA HIS A 160 -5.25 -2.07 -5.16
C HIS A 160 -5.36 -2.53 -3.71
N LEU A 161 -6.24 -1.93 -2.91
CA LEU A 161 -6.35 -2.20 -1.48
C LEU A 161 -7.36 -3.33 -1.21
N ALA A 162 -7.21 -4.02 -0.07
CA ALA A 162 -8.13 -5.10 0.31
C ALA A 162 -9.59 -4.65 0.51
N PRO A 163 -9.88 -3.48 1.12
CA PRO A 163 -11.25 -2.99 1.26
C PRO A 163 -11.92 -2.73 -0.09
N GLN A 164 -11.20 -2.12 -1.03
CA GLN A 164 -11.70 -1.86 -2.39
C GLN A 164 -12.06 -3.16 -3.13
N ARG A 165 -11.23 -4.19 -2.97
CA ARG A 165 -11.52 -5.53 -3.51
C ARG A 165 -12.70 -6.21 -2.85
N ALA A 166 -12.87 -6.03 -1.54
CA ALA A 166 -14.03 -6.55 -0.81
C ALA A 166 -15.32 -5.89 -1.30
N SER A 167 -15.33 -4.56 -1.42
CA SER A 167 -16.47 -3.80 -1.95
C SER A 167 -16.81 -4.17 -3.39
N LEU A 168 -15.80 -4.34 -4.25
CA LEU A 168 -16.01 -4.81 -5.63
C LEU A 168 -16.64 -6.21 -5.64
N ARG A 169 -16.17 -7.12 -4.77
CA ARG A 169 -16.73 -8.46 -4.65
C ARG A 169 -18.18 -8.42 -4.19
N GLU A 170 -18.47 -7.69 -3.11
CA GLU A 170 -19.83 -7.57 -2.56
C GLU A 170 -20.79 -6.97 -3.60
N ALA A 171 -20.35 -5.97 -4.37
CA ALA A 171 -21.15 -5.40 -5.44
C ALA A 171 -21.44 -6.42 -6.55
N LEU A 172 -20.43 -7.19 -6.99
CA LEU A 172 -20.62 -8.27 -7.97
C LEU A 172 -21.59 -9.35 -7.47
N GLU A 173 -21.46 -9.76 -6.19
CA GLU A 173 -22.38 -10.71 -5.56
C GLU A 173 -23.82 -10.17 -5.50
N SER A 174 -24.00 -8.87 -5.27
CA SER A 174 -25.32 -8.24 -5.23
C SER A 174 -26.05 -8.22 -6.58
N VAL A 175 -25.30 -8.32 -7.68
CA VAL A 175 -25.82 -8.27 -9.06
C VAL A 175 -25.65 -9.60 -9.82
N GLN A 176 -25.28 -10.68 -9.11
CA GLN A 176 -24.97 -11.99 -9.69
C GLN A 176 -26.16 -12.63 -10.43
N ASP A 177 -27.39 -12.28 -10.05
CA ASP A 177 -28.62 -12.78 -10.69
C ASP A 177 -28.93 -12.07 -12.02
N ALA A 178 -28.16 -11.02 -12.39
CA ALA A 178 -28.35 -10.31 -13.64
C ALA A 178 -27.91 -11.18 -14.84
N PRO A 179 -28.72 -11.25 -15.92
CA PRO A 179 -28.39 -12.09 -17.06
C PRO A 179 -27.18 -11.59 -17.86
N ARG A 180 -26.91 -10.28 -17.83
CA ARG A 180 -25.78 -9.65 -18.50
C ARG A 180 -25.27 -8.49 -17.64
N LEU A 181 -24.01 -8.58 -17.24
CA LEU A 181 -23.36 -7.58 -16.41
C LEU A 181 -22.26 -6.90 -17.21
N ARG A 182 -22.23 -5.56 -17.16
CA ARG A 182 -21.12 -4.76 -17.67
C ARG A 182 -20.44 -4.03 -16.53
N LEU A 183 -19.11 -4.09 -16.48
CA LEU A 183 -18.30 -3.37 -15.52
C LEU A 183 -17.68 -2.15 -16.20
N ASP A 184 -18.14 -0.97 -15.86
CA ASP A 184 -17.57 0.28 -16.35
C ASP A 184 -16.35 0.67 -15.51
N LEU A 185 -15.18 0.59 -16.15
CA LEU A 185 -13.87 0.94 -15.58
C LEU A 185 -13.38 2.31 -16.07
N SER A 186 -14.25 3.14 -16.67
CA SER A 186 -13.91 4.45 -17.25
C SER A 186 -13.19 5.40 -16.28
N GLN A 187 -13.54 5.35 -14.99
CA GLN A 187 -12.89 6.16 -13.94
C GLN A 187 -11.66 5.48 -13.34
N VAL A 188 -11.41 4.20 -13.64
CA VAL A 188 -10.35 3.40 -13.03
C VAL A 188 -9.03 3.57 -13.79
N ARG A 189 -8.05 4.19 -13.13
CA ARG A 189 -6.74 4.49 -13.71
C ARG A 189 -5.75 3.34 -13.57
N SER A 190 -5.88 2.54 -12.51
CA SER A 190 -5.04 1.35 -12.30
C SER A 190 -5.71 0.35 -11.37
N MET A 191 -5.46 -0.94 -11.64
CA MET A 191 -5.94 -2.05 -10.82
C MET A 191 -4.80 -3.04 -10.57
N SER A 192 -4.84 -3.69 -9.40
CA SER A 192 -3.92 -4.76 -9.07
C SER A 192 -4.29 -6.06 -9.79
N PRO A 193 -3.33 -6.98 -10.05
CA PRO A 193 -3.64 -8.30 -10.60
C PRO A 193 -4.69 -9.05 -9.77
N ARG A 194 -4.60 -8.98 -8.43
CA ARG A 194 -5.58 -9.58 -7.52
C ARG A 194 -6.99 -9.03 -7.67
N SER A 195 -7.15 -7.79 -8.15
CA SER A 195 -8.46 -7.22 -8.42
C SER A 195 -9.05 -7.80 -9.71
N PHE A 196 -8.21 -8.05 -10.73
CA PHE A 196 -8.63 -8.74 -11.96
C PHE A 196 -8.93 -10.22 -11.72
N GLU A 197 -8.21 -10.92 -10.85
CA GLU A 197 -8.51 -12.31 -10.47
C GLU A 197 -9.94 -12.44 -9.90
N ILE A 198 -10.45 -11.43 -9.20
CA ILE A 198 -11.85 -11.41 -8.71
C ILE A 198 -12.84 -11.35 -9.88
N LEU A 199 -12.57 -10.48 -10.85
CA LEU A 199 -13.39 -10.35 -12.05
C LEU A 199 -13.38 -11.63 -12.88
N GLU A 200 -12.20 -12.23 -13.06
CA GLU A 200 -12.02 -13.49 -13.77
C GLU A 200 -12.79 -14.63 -13.11
N LEU A 201 -12.70 -14.76 -11.78
CA LEU A 201 -13.46 -15.77 -11.03
C LEU A 201 -14.97 -15.56 -11.20
N PHE A 202 -15.44 -14.32 -11.17
CA PHE A 202 -16.85 -14.02 -11.38
C PHE A 202 -17.31 -14.33 -12.82
N ALA A 203 -16.48 -13.99 -13.81
CA ALA A 203 -16.76 -14.24 -15.23
C ALA A 203 -16.81 -15.74 -15.61
N GLN A 204 -16.30 -16.63 -14.75
CA GLN A 204 -16.42 -18.08 -14.97
C GLN A 204 -17.87 -18.57 -14.85
N GLU A 205 -18.68 -17.91 -14.02
CA GLU A 205 -20.06 -18.33 -13.75
C GLU A 205 -21.11 -17.34 -14.29
N HIS A 206 -20.70 -16.13 -14.68
CA HIS A 206 -21.58 -15.04 -15.11
C HIS A 206 -21.12 -14.37 -16.42
N GLU A 207 -22.06 -13.88 -17.25
CA GLU A 207 -21.73 -13.04 -18.42
C GLU A 207 -21.27 -11.63 -17.95
N LEU A 208 -19.95 -11.45 -17.80
CA LEU A 208 -19.30 -10.18 -17.44
C LEU A 208 -18.52 -9.58 -18.63
N GLU A 209 -18.78 -8.31 -18.93
CA GLU A 209 -18.07 -7.54 -19.96
C GLU A 209 -17.41 -6.30 -19.35
N LEU A 210 -16.14 -6.02 -19.68
CA LEU A 210 -15.40 -4.85 -19.19
C LEU A 210 -15.51 -3.70 -20.19
N GLU A 211 -15.71 -2.47 -19.73
CA GLU A 211 -15.72 -1.27 -20.58
C GLU A 211 -14.80 -0.17 -20.01
N GLY A 212 -14.24 0.67 -20.89
CA GLY A 212 -13.61 1.92 -20.49
C GLY A 212 -12.23 1.79 -19.85
N MET A 213 -11.52 0.68 -20.03
CA MET A 213 -10.22 0.48 -19.39
C MET A 213 -9.18 1.54 -19.80
N SER A 214 -8.62 2.21 -18.79
CA SER A 214 -7.49 3.11 -18.98
C SER A 214 -6.21 2.37 -19.41
N ALA A 215 -5.22 3.12 -19.91
CA ALA A 215 -3.93 2.56 -20.33
C ALA A 215 -3.19 1.84 -19.17
N GLY A 216 -3.33 2.34 -17.94
CA GLY A 216 -2.74 1.71 -16.75
C GLY A 216 -3.43 0.39 -16.38
N CYS A 217 -4.75 0.31 -16.51
CA CYS A 217 -5.50 -0.94 -16.34
C CYS A 217 -5.15 -1.95 -17.43
N ARG A 218 -5.12 -1.52 -18.70
CA ARG A 218 -4.76 -2.37 -19.84
C ARG A 218 -3.35 -2.95 -19.72
N ALA A 219 -2.39 -2.18 -19.19
CA ALA A 219 -1.04 -2.67 -18.99
C ALA A 219 -1.00 -3.90 -18.06
N THR A 220 -1.69 -3.85 -16.91
CA THR A 220 -1.82 -5.00 -16.01
C THR A 220 -2.63 -6.13 -16.65
N TYR A 221 -3.75 -5.78 -17.28
CA TYR A 221 -4.67 -6.72 -17.93
C TYR A 221 -3.97 -7.65 -18.93
N TYR A 222 -3.24 -7.08 -19.89
CA TYR A 222 -2.52 -7.85 -20.89
C TYR A 222 -1.24 -8.50 -20.34
N ALA A 223 -0.52 -7.83 -19.42
CA ALA A 223 0.71 -8.40 -18.86
C ALA A 223 0.47 -9.70 -18.10
N TRP A 224 -0.72 -9.86 -17.51
CA TRP A 224 -1.10 -11.05 -16.74
C TRP A 224 -2.02 -12.01 -17.52
N GLY A 225 -2.32 -11.71 -18.78
CA GLY A 225 -3.08 -12.61 -19.67
C GLY A 225 -4.58 -12.70 -19.38
N PHE A 226 -5.15 -11.71 -18.69
CA PHE A 226 -6.58 -11.69 -18.36
C PHE A 226 -7.48 -11.53 -19.60
N ASP A 227 -6.92 -11.16 -20.75
CA ASP A 227 -7.63 -11.09 -22.03
C ASP A 227 -8.16 -12.43 -22.56
N GLN A 228 -7.70 -13.53 -21.98
CA GLN A 228 -8.15 -14.87 -22.34
C GLN A 228 -9.47 -15.26 -21.66
N SER A 229 -9.79 -14.63 -20.54
CA SER A 229 -10.91 -14.99 -19.66
C SER A 229 -11.90 -13.85 -19.48
N LEU A 230 -11.43 -12.61 -19.57
CA LEU A 230 -12.25 -11.40 -19.53
C LEU A 230 -12.34 -10.81 -20.94
N HIS A 231 -13.50 -10.26 -21.26
CA HIS A 231 -13.74 -9.60 -22.54
C HIS A 231 -13.92 -8.10 -22.34
N GLU A 232 -13.08 -7.31 -23.02
CA GLU A 232 -13.21 -5.86 -23.08
C GLU A 232 -14.07 -5.47 -24.30
N SER A 233 -15.13 -4.71 -24.05
CA SER A 233 -15.93 -4.07 -25.09
C SER A 233 -15.12 -2.94 -25.75
N PRO A 234 -15.04 -2.89 -27.09
CA PRO A 234 -14.34 -1.79 -27.76
C PRO A 234 -15.07 -0.47 -27.48
N CYS A 235 -14.38 0.52 -26.93
CA CYS A 235 -14.92 1.85 -26.72
C CYS A 235 -15.60 2.35 -28.00
N VAL A 236 -16.89 2.72 -27.92
CA VAL A 236 -17.58 3.44 -29.00
C VAL A 236 -16.94 4.82 -29.11
N GLY A 237 -15.85 4.90 -29.86
CA GLY A 237 -15.01 6.09 -29.82
C GLY A 237 -13.66 6.03 -30.53
N GLN A 238 -13.41 5.08 -31.44
CA GLN A 238 -12.47 5.31 -32.54
C GLN A 238 -13.01 4.62 -33.79
N GLY A 239 -13.32 5.42 -34.80
CA GLY A 239 -13.71 4.94 -36.11
C GLY A 239 -12.64 3.98 -36.64
N GLY A 240 -13.07 2.78 -36.98
CA GLY A 240 -12.25 1.83 -37.72
C GLY A 240 -11.77 2.51 -39.00
N VAL A 241 -10.45 2.67 -39.11
CA VAL A 241 -9.81 2.77 -40.40
C VAL A 241 -9.69 1.32 -40.89
N PRO A 242 -10.33 0.92 -41.99
CA PRO A 242 -10.15 -0.42 -42.52
C PRO A 242 -8.68 -0.57 -42.93
N HIS A 243 -8.01 -1.54 -42.34
CA HIS A 243 -6.75 -2.05 -42.87
C HIS A 243 -7.11 -2.78 -44.17
N GLU A 244 -6.92 -2.10 -45.30
CA GLU A 244 -6.85 -2.73 -46.62
C GLU A 244 -5.65 -3.70 -46.61
N GLU A 245 -5.94 -4.99 -46.50
CA GLU A 245 -5.15 -6.03 -47.14
C GLU A 245 -5.41 -5.96 -48.65
N GLU A 246 -4.44 -5.49 -49.44
CA GLU A 246 -4.32 -5.95 -50.82
C GLU A 246 -2.84 -5.97 -51.26
N HIS A 247 -2.40 -7.21 -51.57
CA HIS A 247 -1.23 -7.66 -52.34
C HIS A 247 0.19 -7.59 -51.74
#